data_AF-A0A8C7EPN5-F1
#
_entry.id   AF-A0A8C7EPN5-F1
#
_cell.length_a   1.000
_cell.length_b   1.000
_cell.length_c   1.000
_cell.angle_alpha   90.00
_cell.angle_beta   90.00
_cell.angle_gamma   90.00
#
_symmetry.space_group_name_H-M   'P 1'
#
loop_
_entity.id
_entity.type
_entity.pdbx_description
1 polymer ?
#
loop_
_entity_poly.entity_id
_entity_poly.type
_entity_poly.pdbx_seq_one_letter_code
_entity_poly.pdbx_strand_id
1 'polypeptide(L)'
;EVEWRACLSSVPGQQVYSGLWQGKEVTIKCGIEGLDPKARSEPAPRQELLLFDKPTRGTSIKEFREMTLSFLKANLGDLPSLPALVGQVLLMADFNKDSRVSLAEAKSVWALLQRNEFLLLLSLQEEHASRLLGSCGDLYVTEGIPHSSWHGAALPTLLRPLLPPALHTVLQQWLGPAWPWRAKIAIGLLEFVEELFHGAYGTFYMCETTLANVGYTAQYDFKMADLQQVAPEATVRRFLQGRPCRHSADCTYGRDCRAPCDKLVRQCKGDLIQPNLAKVCELLRDYLLPGAPADLREELGRQLRTCTTLSGLASQVEAHHSLVLSHLKTLLWKEISNTRYS
;
A
#
# COMPACT_ATOMS: atom_id res chain seq x y z
N GLU A 1 11.05 -13.60 22.35
CA GLU A 1 11.57 -14.39 21.22
C GLU A 1 10.61 -14.27 20.05
N VAL A 2 11.15 -14.24 18.82
CA VAL A 2 10.37 -14.21 17.57
C VAL A 2 10.42 -15.60 16.96
N GLU A 3 9.26 -16.21 16.78
CA GLU A 3 9.10 -17.52 16.13
C GLU A 3 8.75 -17.32 14.66
N TRP A 4 9.56 -17.86 13.76
CA TRP A 4 9.33 -17.81 12.32
C TRP A 4 8.47 -19.00 11.89
N ARG A 5 7.48 -18.76 11.04
CA ARG A 5 6.57 -19.79 10.52
C ARG A 5 6.65 -19.86 8.99
N ALA A 6 5.52 -19.79 8.30
CA ALA A 6 5.45 -19.99 6.87
C ALA A 6 5.93 -18.75 6.10
N CYS A 7 6.69 -18.96 5.02
CA CYS A 7 6.93 -17.93 4.01
C CYS A 7 5.64 -17.71 3.21
N LEU A 8 5.23 -16.45 3.11
CA LEU A 8 4.05 -15.97 2.39
C LEU A 8 4.41 -15.32 1.05
N SER A 9 5.70 -15.14 0.76
CA SER A 9 6.15 -14.50 -0.47
C SER A 9 6.45 -15.51 -1.58
N SER A 10 6.06 -15.15 -2.80
CA SER A 10 6.48 -15.82 -4.04
C SER A 10 7.65 -15.11 -4.73
N VAL A 11 8.08 -13.95 -4.24
CA VAL A 11 9.11 -13.10 -4.85
C VAL A 11 10.41 -13.24 -4.06
N PRO A 12 11.51 -13.74 -4.67
CA PRO A 12 12.78 -13.91 -3.98
C PRO A 12 13.30 -12.63 -3.32
N GLY A 13 13.13 -11.49 -4.01
CA GLY A 13 13.57 -10.14 -3.61
C GLY A 13 12.93 -9.56 -2.34
N GLN A 14 11.78 -10.11 -1.92
CA GLN A 14 10.93 -9.53 -0.90
C GLN A 14 10.33 -10.67 -0.09
N GLN A 15 10.89 -10.95 1.08
CA GLN A 15 10.44 -12.06 1.89
C GLN A 15 9.47 -11.58 2.96
N VAL A 16 8.33 -12.27 3.03
CA VAL A 16 7.29 -12.02 4.01
C VAL A 16 7.02 -13.36 4.70
N TYR A 17 7.11 -13.38 6.02
CA TYR A 17 6.88 -14.56 6.83
C TYR A 17 5.77 -14.30 7.85
N SER A 18 4.95 -15.31 8.10
CA SER A 18 4.14 -15.35 9.32
C SER A 18 5.02 -15.71 10.52
N GLY A 19 4.63 -15.29 11.71
CA GLY A 19 5.35 -15.62 12.93
C GLY A 19 4.57 -15.36 14.20
N LEU A 20 5.19 -15.68 15.33
CA LEU A 20 4.74 -15.23 16.65
C LEU A 20 5.78 -14.34 17.30
N TRP A 21 5.31 -13.28 17.96
CA TRP A 21 6.12 -12.50 18.87
C TRP A 21 5.37 -12.29 20.17
N GLN A 22 5.94 -12.74 21.28
CA GLN A 22 5.29 -12.72 22.61
C GLN A 22 3.90 -13.38 22.60
N GLY A 23 3.76 -14.48 21.85
CA GLY A 23 2.50 -15.23 21.72
C GLY A 23 1.44 -14.58 20.83
N LYS A 24 1.73 -13.43 20.19
CA LYS A 24 0.83 -12.76 19.24
C LYS A 24 1.27 -12.99 17.81
N GLU A 25 0.31 -13.11 16.90
CA GLU A 25 0.59 -13.23 15.47
C GLU A 25 1.22 -11.95 14.93
N VAL A 26 2.30 -12.13 14.17
CA VAL A 26 3.05 -11.04 13.55
C VAL A 26 3.39 -11.37 12.11
N THR A 27 3.58 -10.31 11.32
CA THR A 27 4.15 -10.42 9.98
C THR A 27 5.59 -9.94 10.04
N ILE A 28 6.52 -10.80 9.63
CA ILE A 28 7.96 -10.51 9.61
C ILE A 28 8.35 -10.23 8.17
N LYS A 29 8.93 -9.07 7.92
CA LYS A 29 9.31 -8.62 6.58
C LYS A 29 10.79 -8.33 6.52
N CYS A 30 11.45 -8.86 5.51
CA CYS A 30 12.84 -8.54 5.18
C CYS A 30 12.99 -8.58 3.66
N GLY A 31 13.90 -7.78 3.11
CA GLY A 31 14.22 -7.93 1.70
C GLY A 31 15.51 -8.70 1.54
N ILE A 32 15.39 -9.92 1.05
CA ILE A 32 16.53 -10.71 0.60
C ILE A 32 16.63 -10.45 -0.89
N GLU A 33 17.75 -9.96 -1.42
CA GLU A 33 17.81 -9.77 -2.86
C GLU A 33 17.89 -11.12 -3.60
N GLY A 34 17.05 -11.23 -4.64
CA GLY A 34 17.05 -12.34 -5.57
C GLY A 34 18.24 -12.23 -6.52
N LEU A 35 18.97 -13.32 -6.69
CA LEU A 35 19.84 -13.53 -7.84
C LEU A 35 19.01 -13.26 -9.11
N ASP A 36 19.27 -12.17 -9.83
CA ASP A 36 18.74 -12.02 -11.19
C ASP A 36 19.35 -13.14 -12.04
N PRO A 37 18.58 -14.13 -12.53
CA PRO A 37 19.14 -15.23 -13.31
C PRO A 37 19.75 -14.75 -14.64
N LYS A 38 19.49 -13.49 -15.05
CA LYS A 38 20.11 -12.86 -16.22
C LYS A 38 21.36 -12.02 -15.90
N ALA A 39 21.64 -11.72 -14.63
CA ALA A 39 22.88 -11.06 -14.22
C ALA A 39 24.01 -12.09 -14.02
N ARG A 40 24.31 -12.87 -15.07
CA ARG A 40 25.50 -13.73 -15.11
C ARG A 40 26.57 -13.09 -15.98
N SER A 41 27.03 -11.93 -15.56
CA SER A 41 28.29 -11.34 -16.03
C SER A 41 28.68 -10.21 -15.10
N GLU A 42 29.71 -10.48 -14.30
CA GLU A 42 30.43 -9.62 -13.34
C GLU A 42 30.11 -9.83 -11.84
N PRO A 43 31.15 -9.99 -10.99
CA PRO A 43 30.99 -10.06 -9.55
C PRO A 43 30.75 -8.65 -9.01
N ALA A 44 29.51 -8.17 -9.09
CA ALA A 44 29.12 -6.97 -8.35
C ALA A 44 29.31 -7.23 -6.84
N PRO A 45 29.80 -6.25 -6.05
CA PRO A 45 29.85 -6.40 -4.59
C PRO A 45 28.44 -6.71 -4.06
N ARG A 46 28.36 -7.61 -3.07
CA ARG A 46 27.08 -8.01 -2.44
C ARG A 46 26.33 -6.75 -2.01
N GLN A 47 25.20 -6.47 -2.64
CA GLN A 47 24.45 -5.23 -2.52
C GLN A 47 23.79 -5.04 -1.14
N GLU A 48 23.72 -6.10 -0.32
CA GLU A 48 23.50 -6.03 1.14
C GLU A 48 24.51 -5.08 1.83
N LEU A 49 25.77 -5.04 1.38
CA LEU A 49 26.77 -4.10 1.90
C LEU A 49 26.40 -2.64 1.53
N LEU A 50 25.86 -2.41 0.33
CA LEU A 50 25.46 -1.08 -0.15
C LEU A 50 24.28 -0.49 0.64
N LEU A 51 23.35 -1.34 1.11
CA LEU A 51 22.19 -0.90 1.89
C LEU A 51 22.61 -0.25 3.23
N PHE A 52 23.66 -0.79 3.85
CA PHE A 52 24.20 -0.33 5.14
C PHE A 52 25.46 0.53 5.00
N ASP A 53 25.87 0.90 3.79
CA ASP A 53 27.06 1.74 3.56
C ASP A 53 26.84 3.20 4.01
N LYS A 54 25.58 3.63 4.06
CA LYS A 54 25.19 4.97 4.52
C LYS A 54 24.40 4.91 5.83
N PRO A 55 24.60 5.89 6.73
CA PRO A 55 25.62 6.94 6.68
C PRO A 55 27.04 6.40 6.95
N THR A 56 28.05 7.16 6.54
CA THR A 56 29.47 6.79 6.72
C THR A 56 29.95 7.12 8.13
N ARG A 57 31.08 6.54 8.55
CA ARG A 57 31.67 6.88 9.84
C ARG A 57 32.09 8.36 9.85
N GLY A 58 31.71 9.07 10.90
CA GLY A 58 31.98 10.51 11.05
C GLY A 58 30.80 11.41 10.66
N THR A 59 29.72 10.86 10.10
CA THR A 59 28.49 11.62 9.85
C THR A 59 27.91 12.14 11.16
N SER A 60 27.74 13.46 11.25
CA SER A 60 27.11 14.11 12.40
C SER A 60 25.59 13.94 12.39
N ILE A 61 24.94 14.15 13.53
CA ILE A 61 23.47 14.09 13.62
C ILE A 61 22.79 15.13 12.70
N LYS A 62 23.42 16.30 12.51
CA LYS A 62 22.92 17.34 11.62
C LYS A 62 22.98 16.89 10.16
N GLU A 63 24.11 16.31 9.75
CA GLU A 63 24.26 15.76 8.40
C GLU A 63 23.28 14.60 8.17
N PHE A 64 23.10 13.70 9.14
CA PHE A 64 22.12 12.61 9.02
C PHE A 64 20.68 13.14 8.88
N ARG A 65 20.34 14.19 9.61
CA ARG A 65 19.05 14.89 9.48
C ARG A 65 18.86 15.47 8.07
N GLU A 66 19.88 16.12 7.53
CA GLU A 66 19.86 16.68 6.18
C GLU A 66 19.76 15.57 5.11
N MET A 67 20.53 14.49 5.25
CA MET A 67 20.44 13.30 4.38
C MET A 67 19.03 12.71 4.37
N THR A 68 18.42 12.56 5.55
CA THR A 68 17.05 12.06 5.70
C THR A 68 16.05 12.99 5.03
N LEU A 69 16.16 14.30 5.27
CA LEU A 69 15.30 15.29 4.62
C LEU A 69 15.41 15.24 3.10
N SER A 70 16.64 15.17 2.55
CA SER A 70 16.85 15.06 1.10
C SER A 70 16.27 13.77 0.53
N PHE A 71 16.40 12.65 1.24
CA PHE A 71 15.80 11.38 0.84
C PHE A 71 14.27 11.47 0.81
N LEU A 72 13.65 12.03 1.85
CA LEU A 72 12.21 12.19 1.91
C LEU A 72 11.71 13.17 0.83
N LYS A 73 12.39 14.29 0.60
CA LYS A 73 12.07 15.21 -0.51
C LYS A 73 12.11 14.52 -1.86
N ALA A 74 13.11 13.67 -2.09
CA ALA A 74 13.24 12.94 -3.34
C ALA A 74 12.10 11.92 -3.54
N ASN A 75 11.60 11.29 -2.47
CA ASN A 75 10.57 10.25 -2.59
C ASN A 75 9.13 10.77 -2.47
N LEU A 76 8.88 11.79 -1.64
CA LEU A 76 7.56 12.30 -1.31
C LEU A 76 7.26 13.68 -1.95
N GLY A 77 8.27 14.34 -2.52
CA GLY A 77 8.16 15.72 -3.00
C GLY A 77 8.52 16.75 -1.91
N ASP A 78 8.54 18.04 -2.25
CA ASP A 78 8.88 19.09 -1.29
C ASP A 78 7.63 19.52 -0.49
N LEU A 79 7.50 19.01 0.73
CA LEU A 79 6.33 19.21 1.58
C LEU A 79 6.71 19.92 2.90
N PRO A 80 5.83 20.80 3.43
CA PRO A 80 6.08 21.49 4.69
C PRO A 80 6.08 20.57 5.92
N SER A 81 5.50 19.37 5.81
CA SER A 81 5.43 18.35 6.85
C SER A 81 6.70 17.50 7.00
N LEU A 82 7.60 17.52 6.02
CA LEU A 82 8.80 16.67 6.04
C LEU A 82 9.70 16.87 7.27
N PRO A 83 9.90 18.08 7.82
CA PRO A 83 10.68 18.25 9.04
C PRO A 83 10.12 17.46 10.24
N ALA A 84 8.80 17.29 10.33
CA ALA A 84 8.16 16.47 11.37
C ALA A 84 8.42 14.98 11.13
N LEU A 85 8.31 14.51 9.88
CA LEU A 85 8.63 13.12 9.51
C LEU A 85 10.10 12.78 9.77
N VAL A 86 11.03 13.70 9.46
CA VAL A 86 12.44 13.56 9.83
C VAL A 86 12.61 13.42 11.34
N GLY A 87 11.85 14.20 12.13
CA GLY A 87 11.82 14.08 13.59
C GLY A 87 11.38 12.68 14.05
N GLN A 88 10.32 12.13 13.47
CA GLN A 88 9.85 10.78 13.75
C GLN A 88 10.90 9.71 13.40
N VAL A 89 11.57 9.84 12.24
CA VAL A 89 12.67 8.96 11.84
C VAL A 89 13.81 8.99 12.85
N LEU A 90 14.21 10.18 13.32
CA LEU A 90 15.29 10.33 14.30
C LEU A 90 14.89 9.74 15.67
N LEU A 91 13.65 9.95 16.11
CA LEU A 91 13.13 9.36 17.34
C LEU A 91 13.10 7.83 17.27
N MET A 92 12.77 7.29 16.11
CA MET A 92 12.76 5.85 15.88
C MET A 92 14.17 5.26 15.78
N ALA A 93 15.15 6.03 15.30
CA ALA A 93 16.54 5.60 15.23
C ALA A 93 17.18 5.43 16.62
N ASP A 94 16.74 6.19 17.62
CA ASP A 94 17.17 6.05 19.01
C ASP A 94 16.52 4.81 19.67
N PHE A 95 16.96 3.61 19.26
CA PHE A 95 16.39 2.34 19.74
C PHE A 95 16.69 2.09 21.22
N ASN A 96 17.83 2.55 21.73
CA ASN A 96 18.24 2.39 23.12
C ASN A 96 17.69 3.51 24.06
N LYS A 97 17.06 4.55 23.49
CA LYS A 97 16.44 5.69 24.19
C LYS A 97 17.44 6.53 24.98
N ASP A 98 18.68 6.64 24.49
CA ASP A 98 19.73 7.44 25.13
C ASP A 98 19.75 8.91 24.66
N SER A 99 18.77 9.31 23.83
CA SER A 99 18.66 10.63 23.19
C SER A 99 19.79 10.95 22.23
N ARG A 100 20.50 9.93 21.75
CA ARG A 100 21.55 10.02 20.72
C ARG A 100 21.22 9.02 19.62
N VAL A 101 21.88 9.19 18.48
CA VAL A 101 21.79 8.23 17.38
C VAL A 101 23.20 7.80 17.05
N SER A 102 23.50 6.53 17.34
CA SER A 102 24.75 5.90 16.99
C SER A 102 24.83 5.62 15.48
N LEU A 103 26.03 5.33 14.98
CA LEU A 103 26.22 4.97 13.57
C LEU A 103 25.42 3.71 13.19
N ALA A 104 25.33 2.72 14.08
CA ALA A 104 24.62 1.47 13.83
C ALA A 104 23.10 1.69 13.76
N GLU A 105 22.57 2.53 14.64
CA GLU A 105 21.18 2.98 14.62
C GLU A 105 20.83 3.73 13.35
N ALA A 106 21.65 4.72 12.99
CA ALA A 106 21.47 5.50 11.77
C ALA A 106 21.50 4.63 10.51
N LYS A 107 22.42 3.66 10.43
CA LYS A 107 22.50 2.70 9.32
C LYS A 107 21.27 1.80 9.24
N SER A 108 20.79 1.31 10.38
CA SER A 108 19.61 0.44 10.44
C SER A 108 18.36 1.17 9.95
N VAL A 109 18.10 2.38 10.46
CA VAL A 109 16.96 3.19 10.02
C VAL A 109 17.09 3.65 8.58
N TRP A 110 18.31 4.01 8.13
CA TRP A 110 18.54 4.36 6.74
C TRP A 110 18.21 3.20 5.79
N ALA A 111 18.60 1.98 6.15
CA ALA A 111 18.27 0.78 5.40
C ALA A 111 16.75 0.51 5.33
N LEU A 112 16.03 0.72 6.45
CA LEU A 112 14.56 0.60 6.48
C LEU A 112 13.89 1.65 5.59
N LEU A 113 14.36 2.90 5.59
CA LEU A 113 13.79 3.96 4.75
C LEU A 113 13.88 3.67 3.25
N GLN A 114 14.86 2.88 2.81
CA GLN A 114 14.94 2.44 1.40
C GLN A 114 13.79 1.49 1.01
N ARG A 115 13.08 0.92 1.98
CA ARG A 115 11.91 0.06 1.75
C ARG A 115 10.66 0.95 1.62
N ASN A 116 10.05 0.94 0.44
CA ASN A 116 8.86 1.74 0.15
C ASN A 116 7.71 1.50 1.14
N GLU A 117 7.43 0.25 1.48
CA GLU A 117 6.40 -0.09 2.49
C GLU A 117 6.71 0.54 3.86
N PHE A 118 7.97 0.55 4.28
CA PHE A 118 8.35 1.13 5.56
C PHE A 118 8.17 2.66 5.57
N LEU A 119 8.52 3.33 4.46
CA LEU A 119 8.25 4.75 4.30
C LEU A 119 6.74 5.06 4.43
N LEU A 120 5.89 4.20 3.87
CA LEU A 120 4.43 4.31 3.96
C LEU A 120 3.93 4.07 5.38
N LEU A 121 4.48 3.08 6.11
CA LEU A 121 4.13 2.86 7.52
C LEU A 121 4.39 4.08 8.40
N LEU A 122 5.41 4.89 8.09
CA LEU A 122 5.69 6.14 8.80
C LEU A 122 4.83 7.32 8.33
N SER A 123 4.33 7.26 7.11
CA SER A 123 3.58 8.35 6.47
C SER A 123 2.07 8.21 6.63
N LEU A 124 1.57 7.01 6.90
CA LEU A 124 0.14 6.71 6.96
C LEU A 124 -0.34 6.58 8.42
N GLN A 125 -1.65 6.74 8.61
CA GLN A 125 -2.32 6.54 9.88
C GLN A 125 -2.24 5.08 10.31
N GLU A 126 -2.00 4.87 11.60
CA GLU A 126 -1.95 3.53 12.21
C GLU A 126 -3.27 2.75 12.06
N GLU A 127 -4.39 3.43 11.78
CA GLU A 127 -5.70 2.80 11.60
C GLU A 127 -5.76 1.98 10.29
N HIS A 128 -5.21 2.51 9.18
CA HIS A 128 -5.27 1.86 7.87
C HIS A 128 -4.04 0.97 7.58
N ALA A 129 -2.93 1.19 8.29
CA ALA A 129 -1.69 0.44 8.13
C ALA A 129 -1.46 -0.55 9.29
N SER A 130 -0.65 -1.59 9.05
CA SER A 130 -0.25 -2.50 10.13
C SER A 130 0.76 -1.83 11.04
N ARG A 131 0.50 -1.80 12.35
CA ARG A 131 1.40 -1.18 13.32
C ARG A 131 2.79 -1.82 13.31
N LEU A 132 3.83 -0.99 13.21
CA LEU A 132 5.23 -1.40 13.38
C LEU A 132 5.46 -1.77 14.85
N LEU A 133 5.91 -3.01 15.08
CA LEU A 133 6.18 -3.52 16.42
C LEU A 133 7.67 -3.44 16.78
N GLY A 134 8.56 -3.56 15.78
CA GLY A 134 10.00 -3.47 15.97
C GLY A 134 10.78 -3.69 14.68
N SER A 135 12.09 -3.42 14.72
CA SER A 135 12.99 -3.57 13.58
C SER A 135 14.42 -3.90 14.01
N CYS A 136 15.19 -4.53 13.11
CA CYS A 136 16.60 -4.82 13.29
C CYS A 136 17.30 -4.80 11.92
N GLY A 137 18.19 -3.85 11.67
CA GLY A 137 18.71 -3.63 10.32
C GLY A 137 17.57 -3.26 9.37
N ASP A 138 17.45 -3.96 8.25
CA ASP A 138 16.37 -3.78 7.25
C ASP A 138 15.19 -4.76 7.44
N LEU A 139 15.26 -5.60 8.48
CA LEU A 139 14.17 -6.45 8.92
C LEU A 139 13.24 -5.66 9.83
N TYR A 140 11.94 -5.80 9.62
CA TYR A 140 10.93 -5.19 10.48
C TYR A 140 9.74 -6.13 10.69
N VAL A 141 9.06 -5.92 11.82
CA VAL A 141 7.95 -6.75 12.27
C VAL A 141 6.73 -5.88 12.47
N THR A 142 5.61 -6.27 11.90
CA THR A 142 4.32 -5.60 12.07
C THR A 142 3.33 -6.52 12.76
N GLU A 143 2.22 -5.95 13.24
CA GLU A 143 1.07 -6.75 13.65
C GLU A 143 0.61 -7.70 12.53
N GLY A 144 0.19 -8.90 12.90
CA GLY A 144 -0.47 -9.83 11.98
C GLY A 144 -1.86 -9.32 11.65
N ILE A 145 -2.25 -9.42 10.38
CA ILE A 145 -3.61 -9.10 9.96
C ILE A 145 -4.45 -10.37 10.14
N PRO A 146 -5.45 -10.37 11.06
CA PRO A 146 -6.18 -11.58 11.42
C PRO A 146 -6.90 -12.21 10.23
N HIS A 147 -7.44 -11.37 9.35
CA HIS A 147 -8.19 -11.78 8.19
C HIS A 147 -7.79 -10.94 6.99
N SER A 148 -7.06 -11.51 6.02
CA SER A 148 -7.07 -10.96 4.67
C SER A 148 -8.26 -11.53 3.93
N SER A 149 -8.84 -10.78 2.98
CA SER A 149 -9.97 -11.27 2.20
C SER A 149 -9.62 -12.46 1.28
N TRP A 150 -8.40 -13.02 1.38
CA TRP A 150 -7.97 -14.24 0.72
C TRP A 150 -7.57 -15.36 1.70
N HIS A 151 -7.11 -15.06 2.91
CA HIS A 151 -6.61 -16.09 3.85
C HIS A 151 -7.72 -16.83 4.62
N GLY A 152 -8.98 -16.38 4.53
CA GLY A 152 -10.14 -17.14 4.99
C GLY A 152 -10.57 -18.19 3.95
N ALA A 153 -10.20 -19.45 4.19
CA ALA A 153 -10.52 -20.65 3.40
C ALA A 153 -9.76 -20.78 2.07
N ALA A 154 -8.53 -21.29 2.20
CA ALA A 154 -7.71 -21.82 1.13
C ALA A 154 -8.47 -22.86 0.27
N LEU A 155 -8.89 -22.46 -0.93
CA LEU A 155 -8.83 -23.38 -2.05
C LEU A 155 -7.34 -23.58 -2.36
N PRO A 156 -6.81 -24.82 -2.35
CA PRO A 156 -5.47 -25.12 -2.82
C PRO A 156 -5.19 -24.40 -4.13
N THR A 157 -4.03 -23.78 -4.27
CA THR A 157 -3.64 -22.95 -5.43
C THR A 157 -3.84 -23.67 -6.77
N LEU A 158 -3.78 -25.01 -6.74
CA LEU A 158 -4.03 -25.92 -7.86
C LEU A 158 -5.48 -25.96 -8.36
N LEU A 159 -6.48 -25.65 -7.52
CA LEU A 159 -7.90 -25.68 -7.87
C LEU A 159 -8.43 -24.35 -8.41
N ARG A 160 -7.66 -23.26 -8.25
CA ARG A 160 -8.02 -21.90 -8.69
C ARG A 160 -8.31 -21.76 -10.20
N PRO A 161 -7.55 -22.37 -11.13
CA PRO A 161 -7.85 -22.27 -12.57
C PRO A 161 -9.02 -23.15 -13.03
N LEU A 162 -9.51 -24.06 -12.18
CA LEU A 162 -10.59 -25.01 -12.50
C LEU A 162 -11.98 -24.48 -12.11
N LEU A 163 -12.05 -23.38 -11.36
CA LEU A 163 -13.31 -22.81 -10.87
C LEU A 163 -13.80 -21.69 -11.79
N PRO A 164 -15.04 -21.78 -12.30
CA PRO A 164 -15.68 -20.68 -13.01
C PRO A 164 -15.75 -19.40 -12.14
N PRO A 165 -15.59 -18.20 -12.73
CA PRO A 165 -15.67 -16.93 -12.00
C PRO A 165 -16.95 -16.76 -11.17
N ALA A 166 -18.08 -17.28 -11.66
CA ALA A 166 -19.36 -17.24 -10.96
C ALA A 166 -19.34 -18.04 -9.63
N LEU A 167 -18.61 -19.15 -9.57
CA LEU A 167 -18.45 -19.96 -8.37
C LEU A 167 -17.53 -19.27 -7.34
N HIS A 168 -16.57 -18.47 -7.79
CA HIS A 168 -15.77 -17.64 -6.88
C HIS A 168 -16.62 -16.58 -6.16
N THR A 169 -17.53 -15.91 -6.87
CA THR A 169 -18.44 -14.92 -6.26
C THR A 169 -19.39 -15.57 -5.25
N VAL A 170 -19.90 -16.77 -5.55
CA VAL A 170 -20.75 -17.53 -4.62
C VAL A 170 -19.96 -18.01 -3.41
N LEU A 171 -18.76 -18.56 -3.58
CA LEU A 171 -17.91 -18.99 -2.47
C LEU A 171 -17.52 -17.81 -1.55
N GLN A 172 -17.22 -16.64 -2.11
CA GLN A 172 -16.97 -15.44 -1.32
C GLN A 172 -18.20 -14.95 -0.55
N GLN A 173 -19.41 -15.11 -1.09
CA GLN A 173 -20.65 -14.81 -0.34
C GLN A 173 -20.89 -15.77 0.82
N TRP A 174 -20.50 -17.04 0.68
CA TRP A 174 -20.72 -18.07 1.68
C TRP A 174 -19.64 -18.13 2.77
N LEU A 175 -18.38 -17.84 2.41
CA LEU A 175 -17.23 -17.91 3.32
C LEU A 175 -16.77 -16.53 3.80
N GLY A 176 -17.22 -15.45 3.15
CA GLY A 176 -16.87 -14.08 3.49
C GLY A 176 -17.82 -13.45 4.52
N PRO A 177 -17.51 -12.21 4.96
CA PRO A 177 -18.35 -11.50 5.91
C PRO A 177 -19.78 -11.28 5.39
N ALA A 178 -20.74 -11.23 6.30
CA ALA A 178 -22.07 -10.73 6.00
C ALA A 178 -22.00 -9.33 5.37
N TRP A 179 -23.00 -8.96 4.56
CA TRP A 179 -22.98 -7.71 3.80
C TRP A 179 -22.70 -6.45 4.63
N PRO A 180 -23.27 -6.25 5.85
CA PRO A 180 -22.97 -5.07 6.66
C PRO A 180 -21.49 -4.93 7.02
N TRP A 181 -20.80 -6.05 7.30
CA TRP A 181 -19.37 -6.06 7.58
C TRP A 181 -18.53 -5.79 6.33
N ARG A 182 -18.97 -6.28 5.16
CA ARG A 182 -18.34 -5.90 3.88
C ARG A 182 -18.47 -4.40 3.62
N ALA A 183 -19.62 -3.81 3.93
CA ALA A 183 -19.82 -2.36 3.83
C ALA A 183 -18.92 -1.59 4.82
N LYS A 184 -18.79 -2.05 6.07
CA LYS A 184 -17.85 -1.46 7.05
C LYS A 184 -16.40 -1.47 6.55
N ILE A 185 -15.92 -2.60 6.04
CA ILE A 185 -14.57 -2.71 5.45
C ILE A 185 -14.41 -1.75 4.25
N ALA A 186 -15.43 -1.67 3.40
CA ALA A 186 -15.39 -0.79 2.23
C ALA A 186 -15.34 0.71 2.61
N ILE A 187 -16.01 1.11 3.70
CA ILE A 187 -15.90 2.49 4.23
C ILE A 187 -14.46 2.77 4.63
N GLY A 188 -13.82 1.87 5.38
CA GLY A 188 -12.41 2.04 5.76
C GLY A 188 -11.45 2.04 4.57
N LEU A 189 -11.73 1.28 3.51
CA LEU A 189 -10.96 1.36 2.26
C LEU A 189 -11.14 2.72 1.56
N LEU A 190 -12.34 3.29 1.56
CA LEU A 190 -12.59 4.63 1.02
C LEU A 190 -11.89 5.72 1.86
N GLU A 191 -11.85 5.56 3.17
CA GLU A 191 -11.10 6.43 4.09
C GLU A 191 -9.60 6.37 3.84
N PHE A 192 -9.07 5.17 3.62
CA PHE A 192 -7.69 5.00 3.20
C PHE A 192 -7.40 5.70 1.86
N VAL A 193 -8.29 5.59 0.87
CA VAL A 193 -8.13 6.31 -0.40
C VAL A 193 -8.10 7.83 -0.18
N GLU A 194 -8.97 8.35 0.69
CA GLU A 194 -8.99 9.78 1.05
C GLU A 194 -7.66 10.22 1.66
N GLU A 195 -7.09 9.39 2.55
CA GLU A 195 -5.78 9.61 3.15
C GLU A 195 -4.65 9.64 2.12
N LEU A 196 -4.65 8.74 1.13
CA LEU A 196 -3.62 8.70 0.08
C LEU A 196 -3.58 9.95 -0.80
N PHE A 197 -4.67 10.74 -0.85
CA PHE A 197 -4.73 11.99 -1.62
C PHE A 197 -4.55 13.24 -0.76
N HIS A 198 -5.13 13.28 0.43
CA HIS A 198 -5.13 14.45 1.31
C HIS A 198 -4.18 14.32 2.50
N GLY A 199 -3.33 13.30 2.51
CA GLY A 199 -2.38 13.03 3.57
C GLY A 199 -1.33 14.12 3.75
N ALA A 200 -0.83 14.28 4.97
CA ALA A 200 0.17 15.29 5.30
C ALA A 200 1.50 15.08 4.54
N TYR A 201 1.78 13.86 4.07
CA TYR A 201 3.07 13.47 3.49
C TYR A 201 3.01 13.20 1.98
N GLY A 202 2.03 13.81 1.30
CA GLY A 202 1.95 13.85 -0.16
C GLY A 202 0.93 12.88 -0.75
N THR A 203 0.90 12.84 -2.07
CA THR A 203 0.00 11.96 -2.83
C THR A 203 0.62 10.59 -3.06
N PHE A 204 -0.17 9.55 -2.89
CA PHE A 204 0.21 8.17 -3.13
C PHE A 204 -0.74 7.49 -4.13
N TYR A 205 -0.21 6.56 -4.92
CA TYR A 205 -0.98 5.77 -5.87
C TYR A 205 -0.99 4.29 -5.50
N MET A 206 -2.17 3.67 -5.53
CA MET A 206 -2.31 2.22 -5.37
C MET A 206 -2.07 1.55 -6.72
N CYS A 207 -0.91 0.96 -6.98
CA CYS A 207 -0.52 0.42 -8.29
C CYS A 207 -0.76 -1.07 -8.50
N GLU A 208 -1.46 -1.70 -7.55
CA GLU A 208 -2.12 -3.00 -7.70
C GLU A 208 -3.36 -3.05 -6.78
N THR A 209 -4.53 -2.83 -7.38
CA THR A 209 -5.81 -2.76 -6.67
C THR A 209 -6.52 -4.10 -6.78
N THR A 210 -6.34 -4.98 -5.78
CA THR A 210 -7.01 -6.28 -5.74
C THR A 210 -7.56 -6.56 -4.35
N LEU A 211 -8.58 -7.42 -4.24
CA LEU A 211 -9.13 -7.83 -2.95
C LEU A 211 -8.07 -8.53 -2.09
N ALA A 212 -7.07 -9.19 -2.70
CA ALA A 212 -5.98 -9.83 -1.95
C ALA A 212 -5.19 -8.85 -1.06
N ASN A 213 -5.20 -7.56 -1.41
CA ASN A 213 -4.53 -6.50 -0.67
C ASN A 213 -5.43 -5.85 0.40
N VAL A 214 -6.70 -6.26 0.49
CA VAL A 214 -7.67 -5.78 1.47
C VAL A 214 -7.71 -6.73 2.67
N GLY A 215 -7.27 -6.22 3.82
CA GLY A 215 -7.32 -6.89 5.11
C GLY A 215 -8.34 -6.26 6.05
N TYR A 216 -8.65 -6.97 7.13
CA TYR A 216 -9.48 -6.45 8.20
C TYR A 216 -9.19 -7.11 9.57
N THR A 217 -9.52 -6.38 10.63
CA THR A 217 -9.43 -6.85 12.03
C THR A 217 -10.56 -7.82 12.36
N ALA A 218 -10.52 -8.46 13.54
CA ALA A 218 -11.64 -9.27 14.03
C ALA A 218 -12.96 -8.47 14.18
N GLN A 219 -12.85 -7.14 14.31
CA GLN A 219 -13.96 -6.20 14.39
C GLN A 219 -14.39 -5.65 13.02
N TYR A 220 -13.83 -6.18 11.92
CA TYR A 220 -14.07 -5.75 10.55
C TYR A 220 -13.64 -4.30 10.24
N ASP A 221 -12.62 -3.81 10.94
CA ASP A 221 -11.97 -2.55 10.59
C ASP A 221 -10.96 -2.80 9.48
N PHE A 222 -10.95 -1.96 8.45
CA PHE A 222 -10.07 -2.11 7.30
C PHE A 222 -8.59 -1.96 7.68
N LYS A 223 -7.75 -2.81 7.10
CA LYS A 223 -6.29 -2.71 7.14
C LYS A 223 -5.73 -3.01 5.75
N MET A 224 -4.80 -2.21 5.26
CA MET A 224 -4.09 -2.52 4.03
C MET A 224 -3.15 -3.71 4.28
N ALA A 225 -3.33 -4.80 3.53
CA ALA A 225 -2.58 -6.04 3.73
C ALA A 225 -1.17 -6.00 3.15
N ASP A 226 -1.01 -5.30 2.03
CA ASP A 226 0.27 -5.14 1.36
C ASP A 226 0.47 -3.70 0.87
N LEU A 227 1.23 -2.91 1.64
CA LEU A 227 1.57 -1.55 1.26
C LEU A 227 2.63 -1.46 0.16
N GLN A 228 3.25 -2.57 -0.25
CA GLN A 228 4.26 -2.55 -1.32
C GLN A 228 3.65 -2.13 -2.67
N GLN A 229 2.35 -2.33 -2.82
CA GLN A 229 1.61 -1.94 -4.01
C GLN A 229 1.25 -0.46 -4.05
N VAL A 230 1.46 0.27 -2.97
CA VAL A 230 1.24 1.72 -2.90
C VAL A 230 2.56 2.43 -3.17
N ALA A 231 2.58 3.48 -3.97
CA ALA A 231 3.81 4.20 -4.31
C ALA A 231 3.60 5.72 -4.26
N PRO A 232 4.60 6.50 -3.81
CA PRO A 232 4.54 7.95 -3.88
C PRO A 232 4.40 8.46 -5.31
N GLU A 233 3.63 9.53 -5.51
CA GLU A 233 3.43 10.18 -6.82
C GLU A 233 4.76 10.54 -7.48
N ALA A 234 5.72 11.08 -6.72
CA ALA A 234 7.03 11.47 -7.26
C ALA A 234 7.82 10.27 -7.82
N THR A 235 7.71 9.10 -7.18
CA THR A 235 8.34 7.85 -7.64
C THR A 235 7.70 7.36 -8.93
N VAL A 236 6.36 7.36 -9.00
CA VAL A 236 5.61 6.94 -10.18
C VAL A 236 5.88 7.89 -11.36
N ARG A 237 5.81 9.21 -11.12
CA ARG A 237 6.07 10.22 -12.16
C ARG A 237 7.50 10.12 -12.68
N ARG A 238 8.50 9.95 -11.81
CA ARG A 238 9.91 9.74 -12.21
C ARG A 238 10.08 8.47 -13.04
N PHE A 239 9.38 7.40 -12.69
CA PHE A 239 9.43 6.18 -13.49
C PHE A 239 8.83 6.42 -14.88
N LEU A 240 7.69 7.08 -15.00
CA LEU A 240 6.97 7.18 -16.28
C LEU A 240 7.53 8.27 -17.18
N GLN A 241 7.77 9.46 -16.66
CA GLN A 241 8.03 10.67 -17.45
C GLN A 241 9.23 10.52 -18.39
N GLY A 242 9.01 10.79 -19.68
CA GLY A 242 10.06 10.80 -20.70
C GLY A 242 10.49 9.41 -21.18
N ARG A 243 9.91 8.32 -20.65
CA ARG A 243 10.18 6.98 -21.17
C ARG A 243 9.61 6.81 -22.58
N PRO A 244 10.35 6.16 -23.50
CA PRO A 244 9.85 5.90 -24.84
C PRO A 244 8.68 4.92 -24.81
N CYS A 245 7.65 5.20 -25.60
CA CYS A 245 6.44 4.37 -25.69
C CYS A 245 5.85 4.35 -27.11
N ARG A 246 5.09 3.31 -27.41
CA ARG A 246 4.23 3.20 -28.61
C ARG A 246 2.76 3.28 -28.26
N HIS A 247 2.39 2.64 -27.15
CA HIS A 247 1.03 2.58 -26.63
C HIS A 247 1.02 2.98 -25.15
N SER A 248 -0.11 3.49 -24.65
CA SER A 248 -0.26 3.81 -23.22
C SER A 248 -0.07 2.58 -22.31
N ALA A 249 -0.22 1.36 -22.82
CA ALA A 249 0.09 0.14 -22.08
C ALA A 249 1.59 0.03 -21.72
N ASP A 250 2.47 0.61 -22.53
CA ASP A 250 3.92 0.64 -22.27
C ASP A 250 4.27 1.58 -21.09
N CYS A 251 3.35 2.49 -20.76
CA CYS A 251 3.48 3.47 -19.69
C CYS A 251 2.76 3.00 -18.42
N THR A 252 3.11 1.80 -17.92
CA THR A 252 2.51 1.22 -16.72
C THR A 252 3.56 1.05 -15.63
N TYR A 253 3.32 1.63 -14.45
CA TYR A 253 4.04 1.34 -13.22
C TYR A 253 3.25 0.30 -12.40
N GLY A 254 3.95 -0.69 -11.82
CA GLY A 254 3.29 -1.80 -11.15
C GLY A 254 2.38 -2.58 -12.10
N ARG A 255 1.13 -2.84 -11.70
CA ARG A 255 0.15 -3.57 -12.52
C ARG A 255 -0.90 -2.67 -13.16
N ASP A 256 -1.33 -1.61 -12.46
CA ASP A 256 -2.50 -0.82 -12.87
C ASP A 256 -2.29 0.72 -12.88
N CYS A 257 -1.12 1.24 -12.53
CA CYS A 257 -0.81 2.68 -12.62
C CYS A 257 -0.37 3.03 -14.05
N ARG A 258 -1.35 3.33 -14.91
CA ARG A 258 -1.13 3.64 -16.33
C ARG A 258 -1.15 5.14 -16.61
N ALA A 259 -0.17 5.62 -17.37
CA ALA A 259 -0.12 6.97 -17.94
C ALA A 259 -0.37 6.96 -19.46
N PRO A 260 -0.80 8.08 -20.06
CA PRO A 260 -0.94 8.17 -21.50
C PRO A 260 0.43 8.25 -22.20
N CYS A 261 0.56 7.54 -23.33
CA CYS A 261 1.68 7.71 -24.24
C CYS A 261 1.40 8.89 -25.19
N ASP A 262 2.27 9.91 -25.18
CA ASP A 262 2.20 10.98 -26.17
C ASP A 262 2.60 10.44 -27.54
N LYS A 263 1.66 10.40 -28.48
CA LYS A 263 1.88 9.81 -29.80
C LYS A 263 2.79 10.66 -30.69
N LEU A 264 2.89 11.97 -30.43
CA LEU A 264 3.73 12.88 -31.21
C LEU A 264 5.19 12.74 -30.76
N VAL A 265 5.42 12.80 -29.45
CA VAL A 265 6.78 12.76 -28.87
C VAL A 265 7.25 11.31 -28.64
N ARG A 266 6.33 10.32 -28.71
CA ARG A 266 6.55 8.90 -28.37
C ARG A 266 7.12 8.72 -26.96
N GLN A 267 6.62 9.53 -26.02
CA GLN A 267 7.06 9.51 -24.63
C GLN A 267 5.87 9.43 -23.67
N CYS A 268 6.06 8.69 -22.58
CA CYS A 268 5.09 8.58 -21.51
C CYS A 268 4.96 9.93 -20.78
N LYS A 269 3.71 10.33 -20.53
CA LYS A 269 3.42 11.44 -19.62
C LYS A 269 3.58 11.01 -18.16
N GLY A 270 3.68 12.00 -17.28
CA GLY A 270 3.84 11.79 -15.84
C GLY A 270 2.53 11.53 -15.09
N ASP A 271 1.40 11.94 -15.66
CA ASP A 271 0.10 11.91 -15.00
C ASP A 271 -0.67 10.63 -15.33
N LEU A 272 -1.31 10.05 -14.31
CA LEU A 272 -2.06 8.81 -14.46
C LEU A 272 -3.42 9.05 -15.13
N ILE A 273 -3.87 8.05 -15.90
CA ILE A 273 -5.17 8.09 -16.58
C ILE A 273 -6.31 7.96 -15.56
N GLN A 274 -6.14 7.07 -14.58
CA GLN A 274 -7.15 6.72 -13.59
C GLN A 274 -6.67 7.03 -12.17
N PRO A 275 -7.49 7.69 -11.33
CA PRO A 275 -7.21 7.89 -9.92
C PRO A 275 -7.45 6.61 -9.09
N ASN A 276 -6.88 6.54 -7.89
CA ASN A 276 -7.12 5.43 -6.95
C ASN A 276 -8.61 5.17 -6.71
N LEU A 277 -9.40 6.25 -6.55
CA LEU A 277 -10.84 6.14 -6.29
C LEU A 277 -11.58 5.39 -7.40
N ALA A 278 -11.24 5.62 -8.68
CA ALA A 278 -11.86 4.90 -9.80
C ALA A 278 -11.59 3.39 -9.72
N LYS A 279 -10.33 3.01 -9.43
CA LYS A 279 -9.90 1.61 -9.31
C LYS A 279 -10.54 0.93 -8.10
N VAL A 280 -10.63 1.63 -6.98
CA VAL A 280 -11.29 1.14 -5.78
C VAL A 280 -12.80 0.99 -6.00
N CYS A 281 -13.44 1.89 -6.72
CA CYS A 281 -14.86 1.74 -7.06
C CYS A 281 -15.13 0.55 -8.00
N GLU A 282 -14.20 0.23 -8.90
CA GLU A 282 -14.29 -0.98 -9.71
C GLU A 282 -14.22 -2.23 -8.84
N LEU A 283 -13.27 -2.27 -7.89
CA LEU A 283 -13.13 -3.33 -6.89
C LEU A 283 -14.40 -3.47 -6.02
N LEU A 284 -14.92 -2.35 -5.53
CA LEU A 284 -16.09 -2.30 -4.65
C LEU A 284 -17.38 -2.71 -5.36
N ARG A 285 -17.48 -2.50 -6.67
CA ARG A 285 -18.64 -2.95 -7.47
C ARG A 285 -18.81 -4.46 -7.36
N ASP A 286 -17.74 -5.20 -7.54
CA ASP A 286 -17.78 -6.66 -7.50
C ASP A 286 -17.85 -7.18 -6.05
N TYR A 287 -17.35 -6.41 -5.09
CA TYR A 287 -17.36 -6.77 -3.66
C TYR A 287 -18.70 -6.49 -2.94
N LEU A 288 -19.38 -5.37 -3.25
CA LEU A 288 -20.55 -4.89 -2.49
C LEU A 288 -21.89 -5.19 -3.15
N LEU A 289 -22.00 -5.17 -4.48
CA LEU A 289 -23.29 -5.43 -5.15
C LEU A 289 -23.85 -6.83 -4.90
N PRO A 290 -23.01 -7.89 -4.85
CA PRO A 290 -23.52 -9.22 -4.55
C PRO A 290 -23.99 -9.31 -3.09
N GLY A 291 -25.27 -9.61 -2.88
CA GLY A 291 -25.88 -9.69 -1.54
C GLY A 291 -26.28 -8.34 -0.92
N ALA A 292 -26.21 -7.23 -1.66
CA ALA A 292 -26.71 -5.93 -1.20
C ALA A 292 -28.23 -5.94 -0.93
N PRO A 293 -28.73 -5.13 0.03
CA PRO A 293 -30.15 -4.86 0.19
C PRO A 293 -30.79 -4.39 -1.13
N ALA A 294 -32.02 -4.81 -1.41
CA ALA A 294 -32.67 -4.59 -2.72
C ALA A 294 -32.93 -3.10 -3.00
N ASP A 295 -33.30 -2.36 -1.96
CA ASP A 295 -33.50 -0.91 -1.93
C ASP A 295 -32.20 -0.13 -2.17
N LEU A 296 -31.07 -0.63 -1.68
CA LEU A 296 -29.76 -0.01 -1.88
C LEU A 296 -29.11 -0.33 -3.23
N ARG A 297 -29.29 -1.56 -3.72
CA ARG A 297 -28.49 -2.13 -4.82
C ARG A 297 -28.46 -1.25 -6.08
N GLU A 298 -29.60 -0.69 -6.47
CA GLU A 298 -29.70 0.15 -7.67
C GLU A 298 -28.93 1.47 -7.51
N GLU A 299 -29.09 2.14 -6.36
CA GLU A 299 -28.39 3.40 -6.09
C GLU A 299 -26.88 3.18 -5.95
N LEU A 300 -26.48 2.19 -5.17
CA LEU A 300 -25.07 1.83 -4.99
C LEU A 300 -24.42 1.45 -6.33
N GLY A 301 -25.09 0.65 -7.16
CA GLY A 301 -24.60 0.26 -8.48
C GLY A 301 -24.41 1.45 -9.41
N ARG A 302 -25.31 2.44 -9.36
CA ARG A 302 -25.19 3.68 -10.13
C ARG A 302 -24.00 4.53 -9.68
N GLN A 303 -23.87 4.76 -8.37
CA GLN A 303 -22.77 5.55 -7.81
C GLN A 303 -21.42 4.91 -8.10
N LEU A 304 -21.29 3.59 -7.94
CA LEU A 304 -20.05 2.88 -8.26
C LEU A 304 -19.71 2.96 -9.75
N ARG A 305 -20.68 2.83 -10.66
CA ARG A 305 -20.45 3.03 -12.11
C ARG A 305 -19.96 4.44 -12.41
N THR A 306 -20.60 5.48 -11.89
CA THR A 306 -20.13 6.86 -12.06
C THR A 306 -18.71 7.02 -11.54
N CYS A 307 -18.41 6.47 -10.37
CA CYS A 307 -17.08 6.52 -9.78
C CYS A 307 -16.00 5.84 -10.64
N THR A 308 -16.30 4.73 -11.31
CA THR A 308 -15.33 4.07 -12.21
C THR A 308 -14.95 4.89 -13.44
N THR A 309 -15.77 5.89 -13.80
CA THR A 309 -15.51 6.77 -14.97
C THR A 309 -14.64 7.98 -14.65
N LEU A 310 -14.25 8.16 -13.38
CA LEU A 310 -13.37 9.24 -12.95
C LEU A 310 -12.00 9.14 -13.65
N SER A 311 -11.47 10.29 -14.07
CA SER A 311 -10.22 10.39 -14.85
C SER A 311 -9.28 11.44 -14.27
N GLY A 312 -7.97 11.24 -14.43
CA GLY A 312 -6.92 11.98 -13.71
C GLY A 312 -6.40 13.29 -14.31
N LEU A 313 -7.09 13.97 -15.23
CA LEU A 313 -6.61 15.27 -15.73
C LEU A 313 -6.98 16.42 -14.75
N ALA A 314 -5.97 16.93 -14.05
CA ALA A 314 -6.05 17.63 -12.77
C ALA A 314 -6.59 19.08 -12.76
N SER A 315 -7.03 19.48 -11.56
CA SER A 315 -7.51 20.79 -11.05
C SER A 315 -9.03 20.98 -10.90
N GLN A 316 -9.89 20.50 -11.81
CA GLN A 316 -11.36 20.50 -11.61
C GLN A 316 -11.89 19.21 -10.98
N VAL A 317 -11.01 18.23 -10.79
CA VAL A 317 -11.36 16.84 -10.53
C VAL A 317 -11.36 16.50 -9.03
N GLU A 318 -10.60 17.23 -8.20
CA GLU A 318 -10.52 16.98 -6.75
C GLU A 318 -11.86 17.18 -6.05
N ALA A 319 -12.58 18.27 -6.34
CA ALA A 319 -13.90 18.52 -5.75
C ALA A 319 -14.92 17.43 -6.13
N HIS A 320 -14.85 16.93 -7.38
CA HIS A 320 -15.72 15.86 -7.84
C HIS A 320 -15.35 14.52 -7.19
N HIS A 321 -14.07 14.21 -7.03
CA HIS A 321 -13.59 13.03 -6.32
C HIS A 321 -14.06 13.02 -4.86
N SER A 322 -13.85 14.12 -4.14
CA SER A 322 -14.26 14.24 -2.74
C SER A 322 -15.78 14.14 -2.57
N LEU A 323 -16.55 14.70 -3.52
CA LEU A 323 -18.01 14.56 -3.52
C LEU A 323 -18.46 13.11 -3.71
N VAL A 324 -17.92 12.41 -4.72
CA VAL A 324 -18.26 11.00 -5.01
C VAL A 324 -17.87 10.11 -3.83
N LEU A 325 -16.67 10.30 -3.28
CA LEU A 325 -16.19 9.56 -2.11
C LEU A 325 -17.10 9.78 -0.90
N SER A 326 -17.41 11.04 -0.57
CA SER A 326 -18.28 11.39 0.55
C SER A 326 -19.70 10.82 0.39
N HIS A 327 -20.25 10.86 -0.82
CA HIS A 327 -21.56 10.30 -1.10
C HIS A 327 -21.58 8.77 -0.93
N LEU A 328 -20.57 8.06 -1.45
CA LEU A 328 -20.44 6.61 -1.27
C LEU A 328 -20.32 6.23 0.21
N LYS A 329 -19.47 6.92 0.99
CA LYS A 329 -19.35 6.69 2.43
C LYS A 329 -20.67 6.90 3.15
N THR A 330 -21.35 8.01 2.87
CA THR A 330 -22.64 8.36 3.49
C THR A 330 -23.71 7.32 3.18
N LEU A 331 -23.77 6.86 1.92
CA LEU A 331 -24.72 5.85 1.47
C LEU A 331 -24.51 4.53 2.22
N LEU A 332 -23.26 4.06 2.34
CA LEU A 332 -22.93 2.83 3.07
C LEU A 332 -23.17 2.98 4.57
N TRP A 333 -22.77 4.11 5.15
CA TRP A 333 -22.94 4.39 6.58
C TRP A 333 -24.41 4.37 7.01
N LYS A 334 -25.29 5.00 6.22
CA LYS A 334 -26.74 5.03 6.47
C LYS A 334 -27.32 3.62 6.57
N GLU A 335 -26.89 2.71 5.72
CA GLU A 335 -27.40 1.33 5.71
C GLU A 335 -26.91 0.50 6.90
N ILE A 336 -25.63 0.61 7.26
CA ILE A 336 -25.07 -0.14 8.39
C ILE A 336 -25.53 0.40 9.76
N SER A 337 -25.88 1.69 9.84
CA SER A 337 -26.40 2.33 11.07
C SER A 337 -27.89 2.09 11.29
N ASN A 338 -28.69 1.95 10.22
CA ASN A 338 -30.11 1.61 10.32
C ASN A 338 -30.36 0.15 10.67
N THR A 339 -29.39 -0.72 10.38
CA THR A 339 -29.45 -2.13 10.73
C THR A 339 -28.85 -2.31 12.14
N ARG A 340 -29.41 -3.20 12.98
CA ARG A 340 -29.02 -3.39 14.40
C ARG A 340 -27.63 -4.02 14.59
N TYR A 341 -26.61 -3.55 13.88
CA TYR A 341 -25.24 -4.06 13.89
C TYR A 341 -24.23 -3.04 14.46
N SER A 342 -24.74 -1.99 15.11
CA SER A 342 -23.97 -1.05 15.95
C SER A 342 -23.53 -1.66 17.26
#